data_AF-A0A354U7I4-F1
#
_entry.id   AF-A0A354U7I4-F1
#
_cell.length_a   1.000
_cell.length_b   1.000
_cell.length_c   1.000
_cell.angle_alpha   90.00
_cell.angle_beta   90.00
_cell.angle_gamma   90.00
#
_symmetry.space_group_name_H-M   'P 1'
#
loop_
_entity.id
_entity.type
_entity.pdbx_description
1 polymer ?
#
loop_
_entity_poly.entity_id
_entity_poly.type
_entity_poly.pdbx_seq_one_letter_code
_entity_poly.pdbx_strand_id
1 'polypeptide(L)'
;MLLKKNALRFDEFSHFVLDDMTVVFLKENERMMMLLLPAGAEDRIPVHRRDLNDTVGYAGCRRVGGDSIVTHPDHMVQIQVLHDKFSIRTPMHENGTVWKLNFIRQEQKGNTIETVFRDDRGIEAVHTITHNKGEKYVVINTSVTNGSSREEELGLLASFNLSFLSPFHADDAPDALKLHRYRTFWSAEGRDECRPVEDYQLEQSWNGGFAKGFTFGHRSSMIVSEFFPTIGLEDTGANVTWAAQLATVSPWEITVRRNDDFLSIGGG
;
A
#
# COMPACT_ATOMS: atom_id res chain seq x y z
N MET A 1 14.41 14.77 -9.37
CA MET A 1 13.18 14.81 -8.58
C MET A 1 12.06 15.05 -9.56
N LEU A 2 11.28 14.01 -9.78
CA LEU A 2 10.10 14.00 -10.62
C LEU A 2 8.91 14.65 -9.90
N LEU A 3 8.79 14.47 -8.59
CA LEU A 3 7.76 15.12 -7.79
C LEU A 3 8.11 16.58 -7.50
N LYS A 4 7.08 17.44 -7.43
CA LYS A 4 7.25 18.81 -6.94
C LYS A 4 7.85 18.78 -5.53
N LYS A 5 8.75 19.74 -5.26
CA LYS A 5 9.35 19.88 -3.93
C LYS A 5 8.25 20.00 -2.87
N ASN A 6 8.35 19.18 -1.82
CA ASN A 6 7.39 19.11 -0.71
C ASN A 6 5.97 18.68 -1.09
N ALA A 7 5.75 18.08 -2.27
CA ALA A 7 4.44 17.51 -2.63
C ALA A 7 3.97 16.49 -1.58
N LEU A 8 4.85 15.57 -1.22
CA LEU A 8 4.67 14.60 -0.14
C LEU A 8 5.68 14.83 0.98
N ARG A 9 5.53 14.12 2.10
CA ARG A 9 6.42 14.21 3.28
C ARG A 9 7.77 13.57 3.07
N PHE A 10 7.80 12.56 2.23
CA PHE A 10 8.97 11.74 2.05
C PHE A 10 9.75 12.20 0.84
N ASP A 11 11.06 12.01 0.90
CA ASP A 11 11.93 12.34 -0.21
C ASP A 11 11.78 11.29 -1.31
N GLU A 12 11.82 11.75 -2.57
CA GLU A 12 11.95 10.86 -3.71
C GLU A 12 13.34 10.22 -3.70
N PHE A 13 13.37 8.90 -3.63
CA PHE A 13 14.58 8.11 -3.68
C PHE A 13 14.97 7.79 -5.14
N SER A 14 14.00 7.33 -5.93
CA SER A 14 14.17 6.98 -7.34
C SER A 14 12.81 6.92 -8.04
N HIS A 15 12.82 6.87 -9.37
CA HIS A 15 11.62 6.62 -10.17
C HIS A 15 11.97 5.90 -11.47
N PHE A 16 10.99 5.22 -12.05
CA PHE A 16 11.11 4.50 -13.32
C PHE A 16 9.84 4.69 -14.15
N VAL A 17 10.01 5.11 -15.40
CA VAL A 17 8.92 5.24 -16.36
C VAL A 17 8.76 3.92 -17.11
N LEU A 18 7.56 3.35 -17.05
CA LEU A 18 7.15 2.03 -17.52
C LEU A 18 6.01 2.21 -18.54
N ASP A 19 6.35 2.72 -19.72
CA ASP A 19 5.42 3.18 -20.76
C ASP A 19 4.39 4.22 -20.26
N ASP A 20 3.14 3.82 -20.03
CA ASP A 20 2.06 4.71 -19.58
C ASP A 20 1.94 4.81 -18.06
N MET A 21 2.87 4.18 -17.32
CA MET A 21 2.95 4.22 -15.87
C MET A 21 4.30 4.78 -15.41
N THR A 22 4.33 5.42 -14.25
CA THR A 22 5.55 5.76 -13.52
C THR A 22 5.49 5.13 -12.14
N VAL A 23 6.54 4.39 -11.77
CA VAL A 23 6.75 3.97 -10.38
C VAL A 23 7.67 4.97 -9.71
N VAL A 24 7.25 5.50 -8.56
CA VAL A 24 8.04 6.42 -7.75
C VAL A 24 8.31 5.76 -6.40
N PHE A 25 9.59 5.67 -6.04
CA PHE A 25 10.03 5.21 -4.74
C PHE A 25 10.30 6.40 -3.85
N LEU A 26 9.63 6.44 -2.70
CA LEU A 26 9.87 7.41 -1.66
C LEU A 26 10.68 6.75 -0.54
N LYS A 27 11.44 7.54 0.23
CA LYS A 27 12.21 7.02 1.36
C LYS A 27 12.13 7.94 2.59
N GLU A 28 12.00 7.35 3.77
CA GLU A 28 12.20 7.99 5.08
C GLU A 28 13.06 7.08 5.94
N ASN A 29 14.29 7.50 6.26
CA ASN A 29 15.30 6.63 6.88
C ASN A 29 15.45 5.33 6.08
N GLU A 30 15.33 4.16 6.71
CA GLU A 30 15.41 2.87 6.03
C GLU A 30 14.10 2.39 5.39
N ARG A 31 13.01 3.14 5.58
CA ARG A 31 11.70 2.77 5.06
C ARG A 31 11.53 3.25 3.64
N MET A 32 11.16 2.35 2.75
CA MET A 32 10.86 2.67 1.36
C MET A 32 9.39 2.42 1.08
N MET A 33 8.79 3.35 0.34
CA MET A 33 7.39 3.31 -0.05
C MET A 33 7.29 3.41 -1.56
N MET A 34 6.21 2.91 -2.14
CA MET A 34 6.04 2.82 -3.58
C MET A 34 4.71 3.43 -4.00
N LEU A 35 4.77 4.38 -4.93
CA LEU A 35 3.62 4.94 -5.64
C LEU A 35 3.65 4.47 -7.09
N LEU A 36 2.48 4.14 -7.63
CA LEU A 36 2.28 3.88 -9.05
C LEU A 36 1.36 4.97 -9.60
N LEU A 37 1.80 5.66 -10.64
CA LEU A 37 1.10 6.80 -11.23
C LEU A 37 0.91 6.58 -12.74
N PRO A 38 -0.12 7.16 -13.36
CA PRO A 38 -0.09 7.37 -14.81
C PRO A 38 1.12 8.24 -15.17
N ALA A 39 1.87 7.87 -16.21
CA ALA A 39 3.04 8.62 -16.63
C ALA A 39 2.65 10.05 -17.02
N GLY A 40 3.40 11.04 -16.54
CA GLY A 40 3.13 12.46 -16.76
C GLY A 40 2.08 13.07 -15.81
N ALA A 41 1.51 12.28 -14.89
CA ALA A 41 0.56 12.78 -13.90
C ALA A 41 1.23 13.37 -12.64
N GLU A 42 2.56 13.35 -12.54
CA GLU A 42 3.30 13.72 -11.33
C GLU A 42 3.10 15.20 -10.96
N ASP A 43 2.96 16.06 -11.97
CA ASP A 43 2.64 17.49 -11.79
C ASP A 43 1.21 17.75 -11.30
N ARG A 44 0.34 16.74 -11.29
CA ARG A 44 -1.02 16.85 -10.72
C ARG A 44 -1.02 16.63 -9.21
N ILE A 45 0.04 16.08 -8.63
CA ILE A 45 0.15 15.88 -7.19
C ILE A 45 0.29 17.26 -6.52
N PRO A 46 -0.66 17.66 -5.66
CA PRO A 46 -0.60 18.93 -4.96
C PRO A 46 0.43 18.87 -3.82
N VAL A 47 0.63 20.01 -3.15
CA VAL A 47 1.25 19.99 -1.82
C VAL A 47 0.23 19.43 -0.85
N HIS A 48 0.49 18.24 -0.33
CA HIS A 48 -0.39 17.57 0.60
C HIS A 48 -0.27 18.15 2.01
N ARG A 49 -1.39 18.20 2.76
CA ARG A 49 -1.39 18.66 4.15
C ARG A 49 -0.48 17.80 5.03
N ARG A 50 0.06 18.41 6.07
CA ARG A 50 1.06 17.78 6.97
C ARG A 50 0.45 17.28 8.27
N ASP A 51 -0.58 18.00 8.70
CA ASP A 51 -1.18 17.87 10.00
C ASP A 51 -2.65 18.30 9.99
N LEU A 52 -3.35 18.01 11.09
CA LEU A 52 -4.70 18.49 11.37
C LEU A 52 -4.69 19.59 12.44
N ASN A 53 -3.56 20.22 12.76
CA ASN A 53 -3.44 21.06 13.96
C ASN A 53 -4.35 22.27 13.94
N ASP A 54 -4.66 22.77 12.74
CA ASP A 54 -5.54 23.92 12.52
C ASP A 54 -7.00 23.52 12.32
N THR A 55 -7.34 22.23 12.43
CA THR A 55 -8.73 21.76 12.32
C THR A 55 -9.51 21.92 13.62
N VAL A 56 -10.82 22.13 13.48
CA VAL A 56 -11.75 22.19 14.63
C VAL A 56 -11.73 20.88 15.42
N GLY A 57 -11.61 19.74 14.73
CA GLY A 57 -11.53 18.42 15.34
C GLY A 57 -10.32 18.28 16.27
N TYR A 58 -9.13 18.71 15.83
CA TYR A 58 -7.91 18.55 16.61
C TYR A 58 -7.66 19.65 17.66
N ALA A 59 -8.43 20.74 17.64
CA ALA A 59 -8.23 21.91 18.50
C ALA A 59 -8.11 21.56 20.00
N GLY A 60 -8.85 20.56 20.48
CA GLY A 60 -8.76 20.06 21.85
C GLY A 60 -7.40 19.45 22.19
N CYS A 61 -6.90 18.55 21.33
CA CYS A 61 -5.56 17.95 21.46
C CYS A 61 -4.47 19.01 21.36
N ARG A 62 -4.64 20.00 20.48
CA ARG A 62 -3.67 21.09 20.33
C ARG A 62 -3.50 21.92 21.61
N ARG A 63 -4.58 22.18 22.36
CA ARG A 63 -4.52 22.92 23.64
C ARG A 63 -3.71 22.22 24.73
N VAL A 64 -3.57 20.90 24.65
CA VAL A 64 -2.76 20.11 25.59
C VAL A 64 -1.38 19.75 25.03
N GLY A 65 -0.96 20.42 23.95
CA GLY A 65 0.37 20.24 23.34
C GLY A 65 0.46 19.09 22.34
N GLY A 66 -0.67 18.55 21.86
CA GLY A 66 -0.69 17.54 20.81
C GLY A 66 -0.26 18.08 19.44
N ASP A 67 0.24 17.16 18.62
CA ASP A 67 0.58 17.36 17.22
C ASP A 67 0.01 16.20 16.39
N SER A 68 -0.77 16.50 15.36
CA SER A 68 -1.42 15.50 14.50
C SER A 68 -0.63 15.35 13.22
N ILE A 69 0.04 14.23 12.98
CA ILE A 69 0.67 14.00 11.69
C ILE A 69 -0.26 13.13 10.86
N VAL A 70 -0.51 13.51 9.61
CA VAL A 70 -1.49 12.84 8.72
C VAL A 70 -0.84 12.02 7.60
N THR A 71 0.45 11.80 7.72
CA THR A 71 1.22 11.07 6.72
C THR A 71 2.32 10.30 7.43
N HIS A 72 2.15 8.98 7.49
CA HIS A 72 3.11 8.05 8.05
C HIS A 72 3.66 7.13 6.96
N PRO A 73 4.91 6.66 7.08
CA PRO A 73 5.45 5.69 6.14
C PRO A 73 4.61 4.41 6.10
N ASP A 74 4.48 3.86 4.91
CA ASP A 74 3.80 2.59 4.63
C ASP A 74 4.74 1.77 3.72
N HIS A 75 5.39 0.76 4.30
CA HIS A 75 6.49 0.08 3.65
C HIS A 75 6.02 -0.70 2.41
N MET A 76 6.77 -0.65 1.32
CA MET A 76 6.42 -1.34 0.07
C MET A 76 6.44 -2.88 0.18
N VAL A 77 7.07 -3.42 1.22
CA VAL A 77 7.08 -4.85 1.57
C VAL A 77 6.29 -5.07 2.86
N GLN A 78 5.36 -6.02 2.83
CA GLN A 78 4.58 -6.44 3.99
C GLN A 78 4.77 -7.93 4.25
N ILE A 79 5.55 -8.24 5.29
CA ILE A 79 5.85 -9.60 5.75
C ILE A 79 5.72 -9.66 7.27
N GLN A 80 5.34 -10.81 7.83
CA GLN A 80 5.26 -11.00 9.28
C GLN A 80 5.95 -12.31 9.66
N VAL A 81 6.99 -12.24 10.47
CA VAL A 81 7.49 -13.38 11.25
C VAL A 81 6.65 -13.50 12.51
N LEU A 82 6.03 -14.66 12.78
CA LEU A 82 4.94 -14.77 13.77
C LEU A 82 5.28 -14.32 15.19
N HIS A 83 6.53 -14.47 15.61
CA HIS A 83 6.95 -14.10 16.95
C HIS A 83 7.27 -12.59 17.08
N ASP A 84 7.25 -11.83 15.98
CA ASP A 84 7.41 -10.38 16.00
C ASP A 84 6.10 -9.68 16.39
N LYS A 85 6.25 -8.45 16.90
CA LYS A 85 5.13 -7.62 17.33
C LYS A 85 4.14 -7.38 16.18
N PHE A 86 2.88 -7.75 16.38
CA PHE A 86 1.80 -7.39 15.46
C PHE A 86 1.47 -5.89 15.55
N SER A 87 0.97 -5.35 14.44
CA SER A 87 0.39 -4.02 14.42
C SER A 87 -0.95 -3.98 15.17
N ILE A 88 -1.41 -2.79 15.53
CA ILE A 88 -2.69 -2.60 16.21
C ILE A 88 -3.76 -2.37 15.12
N ARG A 89 -4.92 -3.05 15.23
CA ARG A 89 -6.09 -2.99 14.32
C ARG A 89 -5.91 -3.56 12.91
N THR A 90 -4.73 -3.43 12.30
CA THR A 90 -4.38 -4.10 11.03
C THR A 90 -3.21 -5.04 11.27
N PRO A 91 -3.39 -6.16 12.00
CA PRO A 91 -2.33 -6.84 12.74
C PRO A 91 -1.12 -7.26 11.89
N MET A 92 -1.33 -7.53 10.60
CA MET A 92 -0.27 -7.98 9.70
C MET A 92 0.33 -6.87 8.81
N HIS A 93 -0.23 -5.66 8.81
CA HIS A 93 0.25 -4.51 8.03
C HIS A 93 1.03 -3.54 8.92
N GLU A 94 2.20 -3.07 8.49
CA GLU A 94 3.10 -2.18 9.25
C GLU A 94 3.47 -2.78 10.61
N ASN A 95 3.78 -4.08 10.59
CA ASN A 95 4.09 -4.88 11.76
C ASN A 95 5.59 -4.88 12.11
N GLY A 96 5.94 -5.38 13.30
CA GLY A 96 7.29 -5.35 13.86
C GLY A 96 8.40 -5.99 13.01
N THR A 97 8.06 -6.92 12.11
CA THR A 97 9.02 -7.49 11.13
C THR A 97 9.43 -6.42 10.13
N VAL A 98 8.45 -5.72 9.56
CA VAL A 98 8.66 -4.62 8.59
C VAL A 98 9.46 -3.49 9.21
N TRP A 99 9.26 -3.17 10.50
CA TRP A 99 10.03 -2.14 11.22
C TRP A 99 11.52 -2.48 11.38
N LYS A 100 11.92 -3.74 11.19
CA LYS A 100 13.32 -4.20 11.30
C LYS A 100 14.04 -4.28 9.96
N LEU A 101 13.31 -4.20 8.84
CA LEU A 101 13.89 -4.27 7.51
C LEU A 101 14.68 -3.00 7.20
N ASN A 102 15.95 -3.17 6.82
CA ASN A 102 16.82 -2.09 6.38
C ASN A 102 17.03 -2.16 4.86
N PHE A 103 17.12 -1.00 4.21
CA PHE A 103 17.35 -0.94 2.77
C PHE A 103 18.78 -1.38 2.43
N ILE A 104 18.93 -2.35 1.52
CA ILE A 104 20.23 -2.84 1.08
C ILE A 104 20.62 -2.27 -0.27
N ARG A 105 19.74 -2.39 -1.28
CA ARG A 105 19.98 -1.90 -2.63
C ARG A 105 18.69 -1.82 -3.44
N GLN A 106 18.75 -1.04 -4.51
CA GLN A 106 17.79 -1.09 -5.60
C GLN A 106 18.54 -1.06 -6.93
N GLU A 107 18.15 -1.92 -7.86
CA GLU A 107 18.78 -2.05 -9.17
C GLU A 107 17.77 -2.42 -10.25
N GLN A 108 17.97 -1.90 -11.47
CA GLN A 108 17.19 -2.29 -12.63
C GLN A 108 17.98 -3.28 -13.50
N LYS A 109 17.43 -4.47 -13.71
CA LYS A 109 17.99 -5.52 -14.56
C LYS A 109 17.04 -5.75 -15.74
N GLY A 110 17.35 -5.14 -16.88
CA GLY A 110 16.47 -5.19 -18.05
C GLY A 110 15.11 -4.56 -17.75
N ASN A 111 14.06 -5.38 -17.81
CA ASN A 111 12.68 -4.98 -17.59
C ASN A 111 12.19 -5.16 -16.14
N THR A 112 13.09 -5.53 -15.22
CA THR A 112 12.77 -5.75 -13.80
C THR A 112 13.52 -4.77 -12.92
N ILE A 113 12.81 -4.13 -11.99
CA ILE A 113 13.36 -3.34 -10.89
C ILE A 113 13.35 -4.23 -9.64
N GLU A 114 14.52 -4.45 -9.05
CA GLU A 114 14.71 -5.25 -7.84
C GLU A 114 15.05 -4.31 -6.68
N THR A 115 14.33 -4.42 -5.56
CA THR A 115 14.61 -3.71 -4.31
C THR A 115 14.78 -4.71 -3.19
N VAL A 116 15.90 -4.64 -2.48
CA VAL A 116 16.27 -5.62 -1.45
C VAL A 116 16.36 -4.97 -0.08
N PHE A 117 15.74 -5.63 0.88
CA PHE A 117 15.76 -5.27 2.29
C PHE A 117 16.26 -6.44 3.13
N ARG A 118 16.93 -6.16 4.24
CA ARG A 118 17.38 -7.19 5.18
C ARG A 118 17.36 -6.66 6.60
N ASP A 119 16.95 -7.51 7.54
CA ASP A 119 17.09 -7.21 8.97
C ASP A 119 18.37 -7.84 9.59
N ASP A 120 18.67 -7.48 10.84
CA ASP A 120 19.87 -7.95 11.55
C ASP A 120 19.86 -9.45 11.86
N ARG A 121 18.71 -10.13 11.75
CA ARG A 121 18.60 -11.59 11.92
C ARG A 121 19.01 -12.33 10.65
N GLY A 122 19.10 -11.64 9.51
CA GLY A 122 19.33 -12.23 8.20
C GLY A 122 18.04 -12.56 7.43
N ILE A 123 16.88 -12.05 7.85
CA ILE A 123 15.66 -12.15 7.04
C ILE A 123 15.78 -11.17 5.89
N GLU A 124 15.87 -11.71 4.68
CA GLU A 124 15.97 -10.91 3.46
C GLU A 124 14.63 -10.91 2.72
N ALA A 125 14.14 -9.73 2.37
CA ALA A 125 13.00 -9.55 1.50
C ALA A 125 13.44 -8.91 0.18
N VAL A 126 13.09 -9.54 -0.93
CA VAL A 126 13.35 -9.02 -2.28
C VAL A 126 12.02 -8.72 -2.93
N HIS A 127 11.79 -7.46 -3.27
CA HIS A 127 10.64 -6.98 -4.00
C HIS A 127 11.03 -6.72 -5.46
N THR A 128 10.26 -7.23 -6.40
CA THR A 128 10.49 -7.02 -7.83
C THR A 128 9.27 -6.37 -8.49
N ILE A 129 9.54 -5.49 -9.45
CA ILE A 129 8.54 -4.94 -10.37
C ILE A 129 9.02 -5.24 -11.78
N THR A 130 8.24 -6.00 -12.54
CA THR A 130 8.55 -6.34 -13.94
C THR A 130 7.52 -5.71 -14.86
N HIS A 131 7.99 -5.13 -15.96
CA HIS A 131 7.13 -4.51 -16.97
C HIS A 131 7.62 -4.85 -18.36
N ASN A 132 6.82 -5.55 -19.16
CA ASN A 132 7.17 -5.72 -20.57
C ASN A 132 6.63 -4.56 -21.39
N LYS A 133 7.44 -4.09 -22.35
CA LYS A 133 7.05 -3.00 -23.23
C LYS A 133 5.71 -3.27 -23.92
N GLY A 134 4.79 -2.32 -23.83
CA GLY A 134 3.44 -2.37 -24.36
C GLY A 134 2.40 -2.94 -23.38
N GLU A 135 2.80 -3.49 -22.23
CA GLU A 135 1.87 -3.91 -21.19
C GLU A 135 1.38 -2.70 -20.39
N LYS A 136 0.09 -2.72 -20.05
CA LYS A 136 -0.59 -1.69 -19.25
C LYS A 136 -0.66 -2.04 -17.76
N TYR A 137 0.22 -2.94 -17.33
CA TYR A 137 0.30 -3.42 -15.96
C TYR A 137 1.75 -3.74 -15.64
N VAL A 138 2.06 -3.78 -14.35
CA VAL A 138 3.32 -4.30 -13.83
C VAL A 138 3.06 -5.59 -13.08
N VAL A 139 4.03 -6.50 -13.10
CA VAL A 139 4.01 -7.72 -12.27
C VAL A 139 4.87 -7.45 -11.05
N ILE A 140 4.27 -7.55 -9.86
CA ILE A 140 4.94 -7.34 -8.59
C ILE A 140 5.06 -8.67 -7.85
N ASN A 141 6.25 -8.96 -7.33
CA ASN A 141 6.48 -10.14 -6.50
C ASN A 141 7.36 -9.79 -5.30
N THR A 142 7.11 -10.46 -4.17
CA THR A 142 7.96 -10.40 -3.00
C THR A 142 8.42 -11.81 -2.63
N SER A 143 9.72 -12.00 -2.46
CA SER A 143 10.29 -13.25 -1.95
C SER A 143 11.03 -13.01 -0.64
N VAL A 144 10.93 -13.96 0.29
CA VAL A 144 11.64 -13.92 1.57
C VAL A 144 12.63 -15.08 1.64
N THR A 145 13.86 -14.79 2.06
CA THR A 145 14.86 -15.80 2.39
C THR A 145 15.19 -15.71 3.88
N ASN A 146 15.05 -16.83 4.59
CA ASN A 146 15.49 -16.95 5.98
C ASN A 146 17.00 -17.24 6.02
N GLY A 147 17.81 -16.20 6.21
CA GLY A 147 19.25 -16.32 6.44
C GLY A 147 19.66 -16.41 7.91
N SER A 148 18.70 -16.57 8.83
CA SER A 148 18.98 -16.69 10.26
C SER A 148 19.49 -18.09 10.63
N SER A 149 19.98 -18.23 11.87
CA SER A 149 20.46 -19.52 12.41
C SER A 149 19.35 -20.43 12.95
N ARG A 150 18.08 -20.03 12.79
CA ARG A 150 16.92 -20.75 13.33
C ARG A 150 15.80 -20.88 12.30
N GLU A 151 14.89 -21.80 12.57
CA GLU A 151 13.63 -21.86 11.86
C GLU A 151 12.77 -20.63 12.20
N GLU A 152 12.12 -20.10 11.16
CA GLU A 152 11.26 -18.93 11.22
C GLU A 152 9.91 -19.22 10.57
N GLU A 153 8.84 -18.78 11.20
CA GLU A 153 7.48 -18.99 10.74
C GLU A 153 6.90 -17.67 10.22
N LEU A 154 6.45 -17.67 8.97
CA LEU A 154 5.79 -16.52 8.37
C LEU A 154 4.28 -16.59 8.63
N GLY A 155 3.74 -15.54 9.23
CA GLY A 155 2.30 -15.32 9.32
C GLY A 155 1.73 -14.60 8.09
N LEU A 156 2.54 -13.76 7.44
CA LEU A 156 2.17 -13.01 6.24
C LEU A 156 3.35 -12.94 5.28
N LEU A 157 3.06 -13.13 4.00
CA LEU A 157 3.92 -12.77 2.87
C LEU A 157 3.02 -12.13 1.80
N ALA A 158 2.91 -10.80 1.82
CA ALA A 158 2.20 -10.10 0.76
C ALA A 158 3.07 -10.07 -0.50
N SER A 159 2.45 -10.31 -1.66
CA SER A 159 3.10 -10.20 -2.96
C SER A 159 3.37 -8.74 -3.32
N PHE A 160 2.45 -7.84 -2.97
CA PHE A 160 2.53 -6.41 -3.25
C PHE A 160 1.98 -5.55 -2.10
N ASN A 161 2.42 -4.30 -2.04
CA ASN A 161 1.75 -3.23 -1.28
C ASN A 161 1.82 -1.92 -2.08
N LEU A 162 0.67 -1.41 -2.51
CA LEU A 162 0.53 -0.09 -3.12
C LEU A 162 0.22 0.92 -2.02
N SER A 163 1.15 1.83 -1.76
CA SER A 163 1.04 2.84 -0.72
C SER A 163 0.71 4.21 -1.30
N PHE A 164 0.22 5.13 -0.46
CA PHE A 164 -0.09 6.52 -0.83
C PHE A 164 -1.05 6.62 -2.02
N LEU A 165 -2.06 5.74 -2.05
CA LEU A 165 -3.12 5.83 -3.03
C LEU A 165 -3.96 7.09 -2.80
N SER A 166 -4.56 7.60 -3.89
CA SER A 166 -5.20 8.92 -3.95
C SER A 166 -4.24 10.12 -3.79
N PRO A 167 -3.03 10.14 -4.40
CA PRO A 167 -2.06 11.21 -4.19
C PRO A 167 -2.45 12.54 -4.86
N PHE A 168 -3.56 12.59 -5.61
CA PHE A 168 -3.97 13.77 -6.37
C PHE A 168 -4.80 14.77 -5.55
N HIS A 169 -5.12 14.44 -4.31
CA HIS A 169 -5.85 15.29 -3.38
C HIS A 169 -4.89 15.92 -2.38
N ALA A 170 -5.26 17.07 -1.82
CA ALA A 170 -4.45 17.76 -0.81
C ALA A 170 -4.67 17.22 0.61
N ASP A 171 -5.65 16.33 0.78
CA ASP A 171 -6.16 15.76 2.01
C ASP A 171 -6.68 14.32 1.80
N ASP A 172 -7.61 13.86 2.64
CA ASP A 172 -8.17 12.50 2.63
C ASP A 172 -9.22 12.24 1.53
N ALA A 173 -9.41 13.14 0.56
CA ALA A 173 -10.23 12.89 -0.62
C ALA A 173 -11.66 12.40 -0.30
N PRO A 174 -12.42 13.09 0.58
CA PRO A 174 -13.75 12.66 1.00
C PRO A 174 -14.69 12.52 -0.21
N ASP A 175 -15.51 11.47 -0.22
CA ASP A 175 -16.51 11.17 -1.26
C ASP A 175 -15.92 10.91 -2.67
N ALA A 176 -14.59 10.95 -2.84
CA ALA A 176 -13.93 10.80 -4.14
C ALA A 176 -13.56 9.35 -4.46
N LEU A 177 -13.43 8.50 -3.44
CA LEU A 177 -12.80 7.19 -3.56
C LEU A 177 -13.81 6.04 -3.50
N LYS A 178 -13.71 5.12 -4.45
CA LYS A 178 -14.57 3.93 -4.53
C LYS A 178 -13.75 2.66 -4.63
N LEU A 179 -14.14 1.65 -3.86
CA LEU A 179 -13.58 0.31 -3.95
C LEU A 179 -14.44 -0.55 -4.87
N HIS A 180 -13.76 -1.20 -5.81
CA HIS A 180 -14.30 -2.19 -6.74
C HIS A 180 -13.84 -3.58 -6.29
N ARG A 181 -14.79 -4.47 -6.02
CA ARG A 181 -14.55 -5.88 -5.69
C ARG A 181 -15.52 -6.74 -6.46
N TYR A 182 -15.10 -7.92 -6.89
CA TYR A 182 -15.94 -8.78 -7.71
C TYR A 182 -16.44 -9.94 -6.89
N ARG A 183 -17.72 -9.93 -6.54
CA ARG A 183 -18.37 -11.03 -5.82
C ARG A 183 -18.59 -12.22 -6.73
N THR A 184 -18.54 -13.39 -6.12
CA THR A 184 -18.90 -14.63 -6.76
C THR A 184 -19.82 -15.45 -5.86
N PHE A 185 -20.69 -16.21 -6.50
CA PHE A 185 -21.34 -17.35 -5.90
C PHE A 185 -21.55 -18.39 -7.00
N TRP A 186 -21.83 -19.64 -6.62
CA TRP A 186 -22.09 -20.69 -7.60
C TRP A 186 -23.25 -20.30 -8.52
N SER A 187 -23.01 -20.30 -9.84
CA SER A 187 -23.98 -19.86 -10.87
C SER A 187 -24.37 -18.37 -10.78
N ALA A 188 -23.57 -17.54 -10.13
CA ALA A 188 -23.73 -16.09 -10.02
C ALA A 188 -22.36 -15.39 -9.93
N GLU A 189 -21.46 -15.71 -10.85
CA GLU A 189 -20.07 -15.25 -10.86
C GLU A 189 -19.93 -13.80 -11.35
N GLY A 190 -18.94 -13.08 -10.81
CA GLY A 190 -18.43 -11.84 -11.40
C GLY A 190 -19.28 -10.61 -11.16
N ARG A 191 -20.11 -10.60 -10.10
CA ARG A 191 -20.91 -9.43 -9.76
C ARG A 191 -20.01 -8.33 -9.20
N ASP A 192 -19.93 -7.21 -9.91
CA ASP A 192 -19.27 -6.01 -9.42
C ASP A 192 -19.94 -5.47 -8.15
N GLU A 193 -19.12 -5.19 -7.15
CA GLU A 193 -19.43 -4.43 -5.95
C GLU A 193 -18.55 -3.17 -5.96
N CYS A 194 -19.15 -2.05 -6.34
CA CYS A 194 -18.56 -0.72 -6.27
C CYS A 194 -19.19 0.08 -5.12
N ARG A 195 -18.39 0.45 -4.11
CA ARG A 195 -18.86 1.23 -2.95
C ARG A 195 -17.87 2.33 -2.55
N PRO A 196 -18.34 3.47 -2.02
CA PRO A 196 -17.46 4.47 -1.43
C PRO A 196 -16.62 3.87 -0.30
N VAL A 197 -15.41 4.37 -0.08
CA VAL A 197 -14.51 3.88 0.99
C VAL A 197 -15.10 4.12 2.39
N GLU A 198 -15.95 5.13 2.51
CA GLU A 198 -16.67 5.53 3.71
C GLU A 198 -17.66 4.45 4.20
N ASP A 199 -18.26 3.68 3.29
CA ASP A 199 -19.12 2.52 3.65
C ASP A 199 -18.34 1.43 4.41
N TYR A 200 -17.01 1.43 4.31
CA TYR A 200 -16.11 0.54 5.03
C TYR A 200 -15.48 1.20 6.26
N GLN A 201 -15.98 2.37 6.67
CA GLN A 201 -15.44 3.20 7.75
C GLN A 201 -14.00 3.65 7.50
N LEU A 202 -13.59 3.76 6.24
CA LEU A 202 -12.29 4.27 5.83
C LEU A 202 -12.32 5.79 5.64
N GLU A 203 -13.07 6.54 6.44
CA GLU A 203 -12.92 7.99 6.57
C GLU A 203 -11.65 8.29 7.39
N GLN A 204 -11.03 9.46 7.25
CA GLN A 204 -9.99 9.88 8.19
C GLN A 204 -10.54 9.95 9.62
N SER A 205 -9.75 9.64 10.64
CA SER A 205 -10.15 9.93 12.02
C SER A 205 -10.01 11.42 12.30
N TRP A 206 -10.89 11.96 13.15
CA TRP A 206 -10.91 13.39 13.51
C TRP A 206 -9.60 13.91 14.11
N ASN A 207 -8.75 13.01 14.62
CA ASN A 207 -7.48 13.35 15.24
C ASN A 207 -6.23 12.92 14.47
N GLY A 208 -6.38 12.36 13.25
CA GLY A 208 -5.23 11.81 12.51
C GLY A 208 -4.56 10.68 13.29
N GLY A 209 -5.36 9.87 13.97
CA GLY A 209 -4.92 8.78 14.83
C GLY A 209 -5.52 7.44 14.43
N PHE A 210 -4.68 6.41 14.50
CA PHE A 210 -4.97 4.99 14.26
C PHE A 210 -5.40 4.65 12.84
N ALA A 211 -4.63 3.75 12.24
CA ALA A 211 -5.03 3.14 10.99
C ALA A 211 -6.32 2.33 11.14
N LYS A 212 -7.15 2.41 10.10
CA LYS A 212 -8.37 1.64 9.91
C LYS A 212 -8.16 0.73 8.72
N GLY A 213 -8.87 -0.38 8.67
CA GLY A 213 -8.71 -1.29 7.56
C GLY A 213 -9.57 -2.52 7.70
N PHE A 214 -9.70 -3.24 6.61
CA PHE A 214 -10.30 -4.56 6.58
C PHE A 214 -9.50 -5.45 5.64
N THR A 215 -9.58 -6.74 5.90
CA THR A 215 -8.99 -7.77 5.05
C THR A 215 -10.14 -8.63 4.52
N PHE A 216 -10.08 -8.95 3.23
CA PHE A 216 -11.00 -9.90 2.60
C PHE A 216 -10.18 -10.88 1.77
N GLY A 217 -10.77 -12.04 1.49
CA GLY A 217 -10.05 -13.09 0.82
C GLY A 217 -10.76 -14.42 0.97
N HIS A 218 -10.00 -15.49 0.82
CA HIS A 218 -10.53 -16.83 0.83
C HIS A 218 -9.52 -17.82 1.42
N ARG A 219 -9.99 -18.73 2.28
CA ARG A 219 -9.16 -19.71 2.99
C ARG A 219 -9.41 -21.17 2.62
N SER A 220 -10.25 -21.47 1.63
CA SER A 220 -10.49 -22.86 1.19
C SER A 220 -9.67 -23.22 -0.05
N SER A 221 -9.78 -24.47 -0.48
CA SER A 221 -9.19 -24.99 -1.71
C SER A 221 -9.99 -24.66 -2.97
N MET A 222 -11.16 -24.03 -2.85
CA MET A 222 -11.89 -23.51 -4.01
C MET A 222 -11.10 -22.36 -4.67
N ILE A 223 -11.12 -22.29 -6.01
CA ILE A 223 -10.40 -21.23 -6.73
C ILE A 223 -10.99 -19.85 -6.35
N VAL A 224 -12.31 -19.77 -6.19
CA VAL A 224 -13.05 -18.56 -5.80
C VAL A 224 -14.30 -18.95 -5.00
N SER A 225 -14.61 -18.29 -3.88
CA SER A 225 -15.80 -18.63 -3.06
C SER A 225 -16.71 -17.44 -2.71
N GLU A 226 -16.15 -16.26 -2.45
CA GLU A 226 -16.92 -15.05 -2.12
C GLU A 226 -16.50 -13.87 -3.00
N PHE A 227 -15.20 -13.71 -3.23
CA PHE A 227 -14.63 -12.67 -4.08
C PHE A 227 -13.62 -13.28 -5.04
N PHE A 228 -13.46 -12.69 -6.22
CA PHE A 228 -12.27 -12.88 -7.05
C PHE A 228 -11.04 -12.23 -6.37
N PRO A 229 -9.82 -12.74 -6.61
CA PRO A 229 -8.57 -12.17 -6.11
C PRO A 229 -8.21 -10.87 -6.83
N THR A 230 -9.14 -9.91 -6.87
CA THR A 230 -9.05 -8.67 -7.64
C THR A 230 -9.67 -7.53 -6.84
N ILE A 231 -9.01 -6.38 -6.89
CA ILE A 231 -9.46 -5.14 -6.27
C ILE A 231 -9.16 -3.96 -7.20
N GLY A 232 -10.05 -2.98 -7.21
CA GLY A 232 -9.80 -1.65 -7.76
C GLY A 232 -10.07 -0.58 -6.72
N LEU A 233 -9.29 0.49 -6.74
CA LEU A 233 -9.57 1.75 -6.07
C LEU A 233 -9.66 2.83 -7.14
N GLU A 234 -10.87 3.31 -7.37
CA GLU A 234 -11.17 4.41 -8.26
C GLU A 234 -11.15 5.73 -7.48
N ASP A 235 -10.38 6.68 -7.96
CA ASP A 235 -10.46 8.08 -7.58
C ASP A 235 -11.24 8.82 -8.65
N THR A 236 -12.52 9.08 -8.36
CA THR A 236 -13.45 9.75 -9.26
C THR A 236 -13.11 11.23 -9.45
N GLY A 237 -12.45 11.86 -8.49
CA GLY A 237 -12.00 13.25 -8.58
C GLY A 237 -10.79 13.39 -9.51
N ALA A 238 -9.89 12.41 -9.50
CA ALA A 238 -8.71 12.40 -10.36
C ALA A 238 -8.90 11.63 -11.68
N ASN A 239 -9.99 10.89 -11.85
CA ASN A 239 -10.22 9.97 -12.96
C ASN A 239 -9.06 8.98 -13.15
N VAL A 240 -8.67 8.33 -12.05
CA VAL A 240 -7.59 7.32 -12.00
C VAL A 240 -8.09 6.11 -11.22
N THR A 241 -7.75 4.91 -11.70
CA THR A 241 -8.03 3.67 -10.97
C THR A 241 -6.75 2.88 -10.78
N TRP A 242 -6.45 2.54 -9.52
CA TRP A 242 -5.41 1.55 -9.19
C TRP A 242 -6.07 0.21 -9.02
N ALA A 243 -5.60 -0.80 -9.75
CA ALA A 243 -6.13 -2.15 -9.66
C ALA A 243 -5.01 -3.16 -9.41
N ALA A 244 -5.34 -4.22 -8.70
CA ALA A 244 -4.45 -5.34 -8.48
C ALA A 244 -5.22 -6.65 -8.60
N GLN A 245 -4.55 -7.67 -9.16
CA GLN A 245 -5.05 -9.04 -9.23
C GLN A 245 -3.94 -9.98 -8.79
N LEU A 246 -4.25 -10.89 -7.86
CA LEU A 246 -3.31 -11.95 -7.46
C LEU A 246 -3.38 -13.10 -8.46
N ALA A 247 -2.22 -13.51 -8.99
CA ALA A 247 -2.09 -14.67 -9.87
C ALA A 247 -2.03 -15.96 -9.06
N THR A 248 -3.13 -16.31 -8.38
CA THR A 248 -3.19 -17.45 -7.45
C THR A 248 -4.42 -18.32 -7.68
N VAL A 249 -4.27 -19.61 -7.40
CA VAL A 249 -5.37 -20.60 -7.29
C VAL A 249 -5.49 -21.15 -5.87
N SER A 250 -4.69 -20.60 -4.95
CA SER A 250 -4.58 -20.97 -3.53
C SER A 250 -5.36 -19.98 -2.66
N PRO A 251 -5.50 -20.24 -1.35
CA PRO A 251 -5.91 -19.23 -0.38
C PRO A 251 -5.14 -17.92 -0.56
N TRP A 252 -5.84 -16.81 -0.40
CA TRP A 252 -5.29 -15.46 -0.59
C TRP A 252 -6.03 -14.47 0.27
N GLU A 253 -5.39 -13.34 0.55
CA GLU A 253 -6.03 -12.20 1.19
C GLU A 253 -5.53 -10.86 0.63
N ILE A 254 -6.42 -9.88 0.64
CA ILE A 254 -6.15 -8.49 0.30
C ILE A 254 -6.60 -7.62 1.47
N THR A 255 -5.68 -6.77 1.93
CA THR A 255 -5.92 -5.79 2.98
C THR A 255 -6.03 -4.40 2.36
N VAL A 256 -7.13 -3.72 2.67
CA VAL A 256 -7.30 -2.28 2.41
C VAL A 256 -7.13 -1.55 3.73
N ARG A 257 -6.25 -0.56 3.75
CA ARG A 257 -5.91 0.19 4.95
C ARG A 257 -5.98 1.68 4.67
N ARG A 258 -6.55 2.43 5.60
CA ARG A 258 -6.40 3.88 5.70
C ARG A 258 -5.47 4.21 6.84
N ASN A 259 -4.45 4.99 6.56
CA ASN A 259 -3.60 5.59 7.58
C ASN A 259 -3.62 7.10 7.36
N ASP A 260 -4.51 7.75 8.11
CA ASP A 260 -4.86 9.15 7.95
C ASP A 260 -5.33 9.45 6.53
N ASP A 261 -4.61 10.30 5.78
CA ASP A 261 -5.10 10.78 4.50
C ASP A 261 -5.02 9.73 3.40
N PHE A 262 -4.04 8.83 3.52
CA PHE A 262 -3.72 7.90 2.45
C PHE A 262 -4.33 6.52 2.65
N LEU A 263 -4.74 5.93 1.54
CA LEU A 263 -5.07 4.51 1.46
C LEU A 263 -3.84 3.70 1.00
N SER A 264 -3.80 2.45 1.44
CA SER A 264 -2.93 1.43 0.89
C SER A 264 -3.67 0.11 0.65
N ILE A 265 -3.21 -0.61 -0.36
CA ILE A 265 -3.74 -1.92 -0.74
C ILE A 265 -2.56 -2.87 -0.83
N GLY A 266 -2.57 -3.94 -0.03
CA GLY A 266 -1.60 -5.01 -0.10
C GLY A 266 -2.28 -6.36 -0.14
N GLY A 267 -1.65 -7.36 -0.77
CA GLY A 267 -2.23 -8.69 -0.86
C GLY A 267 -1.23 -9.76 -1.29
N GLY A 268 -1.57 -11.01 -1.00
CA GLY A 268 -0.78 -12.21 -1.28
C GLY A 268 -1.59 -13.48 -1.13
#